data_AF-A0AAV8C4C6-F1
#
_entry.id   AF-A0AAV8C4C6-F1
#
_cell.length_a   1.000
_cell.length_b   1.000
_cell.length_c   1.000
_cell.angle_alpha   90.00
_cell.angle_beta   90.00
_cell.angle_gamma   90.00
#
_symmetry.space_group_name_H-M   'P 1'
#
loop_
_entity.id
_entity.type
_entity.pdbx_description
1 polymer ?
#
loop_
_entity_poly.entity_id
_entity_poly.type
_entity_poly.pdbx_seq_one_letter_code
_entity_poly.pdbx_strand_id
1 'polypeptide(L)'
;MVATSSSTLPPLLNAIELYTVAPLWGPTDAGDVAAINRIKVFYNITKGWSGDPCLPTQFLWTGVDCSTNSNITRITGLDIRGNSKISTVLPPGLQRKQQDGSLKYRFGDISLSPSASAKKNVIIAIAVVVSLLIMATAIGTIFGLKRKKYNQTIVAKPNENYESGPDHARNYVNISQAEIRKGELESKGVSNFENRKFRYKDLKRITNGLKNKIGTGGFGSVYLGLLENEFQVAVKIRSQSSKQGVKEFMAEAENLARVHHKNLVSLVGYCIDNRFMALVYEYMPEGNLHDKIKDNEKPLAWKQRLQIAYESALGLEHLHMACNPPLIHRDVKTSNILLSANLEAKLSDFGLSRIFSSDVSHISTRVVGTPGYVAPE
;
A
#
# COMPACT_ATOMS: atom_id res chain seq x y z
N MET A 1 38.57 6.67 7.39
CA MET A 1 38.11 6.97 6.02
C MET A 1 39.32 7.41 5.22
N VAL A 2 39.55 6.81 4.06
CA VAL A 2 40.67 7.16 3.17
C VAL A 2 40.06 7.67 1.87
N ALA A 3 40.47 8.85 1.42
CA ALA A 3 40.05 9.39 0.13
C ALA A 3 40.64 8.52 -0.99
N THR A 4 39.87 8.26 -2.04
CA THR A 4 40.42 7.64 -3.24
C THR A 4 41.37 8.63 -3.92
N SER A 5 42.38 8.11 -4.63
CA SER A 5 43.47 8.88 -5.23
C SER A 5 43.03 9.94 -6.25
N SER A 6 41.76 9.95 -6.67
CA SER A 6 41.17 10.91 -7.60
C SER A 6 40.28 11.96 -6.94
N SER A 7 40.13 11.97 -5.60
CA SER A 7 39.25 12.92 -4.90
C SER A 7 39.99 14.17 -4.46
N THR A 8 39.49 15.35 -4.86
CA THR A 8 40.01 16.67 -4.44
C THR A 8 39.33 17.21 -3.17
N LEU A 9 38.30 16.54 -2.68
CA LEU A 9 37.57 16.90 -1.46
C LEU A 9 37.74 15.82 -0.38
N PRO A 10 37.75 16.19 0.91
CA PRO A 10 37.81 15.23 2.00
C PRO A 10 36.57 14.32 1.99
N PRO A 11 36.70 13.05 2.40
CA PRO A 11 35.57 12.12 2.42
C PRO A 11 34.46 12.65 3.34
N LEU A 12 33.27 12.80 2.78
CA LEU A 12 32.07 13.21 3.53
C LEU A 12 31.45 12.01 4.24
N LEU A 13 31.39 12.06 5.56
CA LEU A 13 30.65 11.10 6.39
C LEU A 13 29.18 11.54 6.43
N ASN A 14 28.36 11.03 5.50
CA ASN A 14 26.95 11.41 5.39
C ASN A 14 26.08 10.84 6.51
N ALA A 15 26.43 9.65 7.01
CA ALA A 15 25.83 9.00 8.17
C ALA A 15 26.83 7.95 8.68
N ILE A 16 26.83 7.71 9.99
CA ILE A 16 27.52 6.57 10.59
C ILE A 16 26.46 5.70 11.25
N GLU A 17 26.40 4.44 10.84
CA GLU A 17 25.50 3.47 11.45
C GLU A 17 26.39 2.53 12.28
N LEU A 18 26.41 2.79 13.58
CA LEU A 18 27.12 1.98 14.54
C LEU A 18 26.19 0.87 14.98
N TYR A 19 26.32 -0.29 14.34
CA TYR A 19 25.67 -1.51 14.79
C TYR A 19 26.61 -2.24 15.74
N THR A 20 26.09 -2.54 16.92
CA THR A 20 26.63 -3.60 17.77
C THR A 20 25.82 -4.85 17.43
N VAL A 21 26.51 -5.95 17.13
CA VAL A 21 25.85 -7.25 17.02
C VAL A 21 25.39 -7.61 18.42
N ALA A 22 24.17 -7.23 18.76
CA ALA A 22 23.51 -7.76 19.94
C ALA A 22 23.39 -9.27 19.71
N PRO A 23 23.88 -10.12 20.63
CA PRO A 23 23.62 -11.55 20.57
C PRO A 23 22.12 -11.73 20.82
N LEU A 24 21.34 -11.70 19.74
CA LEU A 24 19.93 -12.03 19.79
C LEU A 24 19.85 -13.54 19.97
N TRP A 25 19.02 -13.96 20.92
CA TRP A 25 18.59 -15.35 20.99
C TRP A 25 17.93 -15.74 19.66
N GLY A 26 17.89 -17.04 19.34
CA GLY A 26 17.42 -17.53 18.04
C GLY A 26 16.09 -16.89 17.60
N PRO A 27 15.89 -16.64 16.29
CA PRO A 27 14.74 -15.93 15.75
C PRO A 27 13.42 -16.56 16.22
N THR A 28 12.33 -15.79 16.15
CA THR A 28 11.00 -16.35 16.43
C THR A 28 10.73 -17.53 15.51
N ASP A 29 10.20 -18.62 16.08
CA ASP A 29 9.87 -19.83 15.34
C ASP A 29 9.05 -19.49 14.09
N ALA A 30 9.53 -19.95 12.92
CA ALA A 30 8.93 -19.60 11.65
C ALA A 30 7.44 -20.03 11.55
N GLY A 31 7.06 -21.08 12.27
CA GLY A 31 5.67 -21.52 12.38
C GLY A 31 4.80 -20.52 13.13
N ASP A 32 5.30 -19.94 14.21
CA ASP A 32 4.61 -18.90 14.99
C ASP A 32 4.50 -17.60 14.19
N VAL A 33 5.55 -17.20 13.46
CA VAL A 33 5.52 -16.04 12.56
C VAL A 33 4.48 -16.23 11.45
N ALA A 34 4.43 -17.42 10.82
CA ALA A 34 3.43 -17.72 9.81
C ALA A 34 2.00 -17.71 10.40
N ALA A 35 1.82 -18.25 11.61
CA ALA A 35 0.54 -18.29 12.28
C ALA A 35 0.01 -16.88 12.63
N ILE A 36 0.84 -16.03 13.24
CA ILE A 36 0.43 -14.67 13.63
C ILE A 36 0.13 -13.80 12.40
N ASN A 37 0.86 -13.98 11.30
CA ASN A 37 0.56 -13.30 10.03
C ASN A 37 -0.80 -13.71 9.46
N ARG A 38 -1.16 -15.01 9.53
CA ARG A 38 -2.50 -15.47 9.14
C ARG A 38 -3.59 -14.89 10.03
N ILE A 39 -3.36 -14.79 11.34
CA ILE A 39 -4.28 -14.15 12.29
C ILE A 39 -4.45 -12.66 11.94
N LYS A 40 -3.35 -11.97 11.62
CA LYS A 40 -3.35 -10.56 11.21
C LYS A 40 -4.24 -10.34 9.98
N VAL A 41 -4.10 -11.19 8.95
CA VAL A 41 -4.95 -11.14 7.75
C VAL A 41 -6.41 -11.50 8.07
N PHE A 42 -6.64 -12.60 8.79
CA PHE A 42 -7.98 -13.11 9.09
C PHE A 42 -8.82 -12.12 9.90
N TYR A 43 -8.22 -11.44 10.88
CA TYR A 43 -8.89 -10.47 11.75
C TYR A 43 -8.73 -9.03 11.32
N ASN A 44 -8.07 -8.77 10.18
CA ASN A 44 -7.79 -7.44 9.66
C ASN A 44 -7.16 -6.51 10.74
N ILE A 45 -6.13 -7.02 11.42
CA ILE A 45 -5.47 -6.32 12.54
C ILE A 45 -4.65 -5.15 12.00
N THR A 46 -4.96 -3.93 12.45
CA THR A 46 -4.29 -2.68 12.02
C THR A 46 -3.15 -2.24 12.94
N LYS A 47 -2.65 -3.14 13.81
CA LYS A 47 -1.49 -2.87 14.66
C LYS A 47 -0.21 -2.72 13.83
N GLY A 48 0.73 -1.90 14.28
CA GLY A 48 2.05 -1.64 13.67
C GLY A 48 3.02 -2.82 13.74
N TRP A 49 2.52 -4.04 13.56
CA TRP A 49 3.28 -5.28 13.57
C TRP A 49 4.07 -5.44 12.27
N SER A 50 5.38 -5.24 12.35
CA SER A 50 6.34 -5.43 11.26
C SER A 50 7.67 -5.96 11.83
N GLY A 51 8.36 -6.84 11.09
CA GLY A 51 9.60 -7.48 11.55
C GLY A 51 9.40 -8.78 12.33
N ASP A 52 10.37 -9.14 13.17
CA ASP A 52 10.27 -10.30 14.05
C ASP A 52 9.31 -10.01 15.23
N PRO A 53 8.33 -10.88 15.54
CA PRO A 53 7.34 -10.60 16.57
C PRO A 53 7.89 -10.48 17.99
N CYS A 54 9.00 -11.18 18.29
CA CYS A 54 9.54 -11.30 19.64
C CYS A 54 10.89 -10.59 19.83
N LEU A 55 11.60 -10.30 18.74
CA LEU A 55 12.96 -9.80 18.77
C LEU A 55 13.16 -8.50 17.95
N PRO A 56 14.05 -7.61 18.41
CA PRO A 56 14.67 -7.61 19.74
C PRO A 56 13.64 -7.30 20.84
N THR A 57 13.89 -7.72 22.08
CA THR A 57 12.94 -7.58 23.19
C THR A 57 12.52 -6.13 23.45
N GLN A 58 13.37 -5.14 23.13
CA GLN A 58 13.02 -3.72 23.21
C GLN A 58 11.95 -3.27 22.20
N PHE A 59 11.72 -4.02 21.13
CA PHE A 59 10.74 -3.75 20.07
C PHE A 59 9.69 -4.85 19.96
N LEU A 60 9.47 -5.61 21.05
CA LEU A 60 8.42 -6.62 21.15
C LEU A 60 7.08 -6.07 20.67
N TRP A 61 6.42 -6.79 19.78
CA TRP A 61 5.13 -6.37 19.24
C TRP A 61 4.09 -6.16 20.34
N THR A 62 3.36 -5.05 20.26
CA THR A 62 2.35 -4.71 21.27
C THR A 62 1.24 -5.77 21.33
N GLY A 63 1.13 -6.44 22.48
CA GLY A 63 0.17 -7.52 22.72
C GLY A 63 0.65 -8.89 22.26
N VAL A 64 1.96 -9.10 22.07
CA VAL A 64 2.55 -10.42 21.85
C VAL A 64 3.41 -10.76 23.05
N ASP A 65 3.19 -11.92 23.67
CA ASP A 65 4.05 -12.45 24.74
C ASP A 65 4.91 -13.57 24.17
N CYS A 66 6.22 -13.54 24.43
CA CYS A 66 7.16 -14.52 23.92
C CYS A 66 7.93 -15.21 25.05
N SER A 67 8.27 -16.47 24.83
CA SER A 67 9.16 -17.24 25.69
C SER A 67 10.36 -17.71 24.88
N THR A 68 11.55 -17.54 25.42
CA THR A 68 12.79 -17.96 24.76
C THR A 68 13.40 -19.12 25.53
N ASN A 69 13.61 -20.25 24.86
CA ASN A 69 14.53 -21.27 25.33
C ASN A 69 15.87 -21.10 24.59
N SER A 70 16.91 -21.80 25.03
CA SER A 70 18.31 -21.58 24.61
C SER A 70 18.59 -21.50 23.11
N ASN A 71 17.67 -21.87 22.21
CA ASN A 71 17.82 -21.74 20.75
C ASN A 71 16.57 -21.29 19.96
N ILE A 72 15.38 -21.24 20.58
CA ILE A 72 14.14 -20.93 19.87
C ILE A 72 13.27 -19.98 20.70
N THR A 73 12.80 -18.92 20.05
CA THR A 73 11.83 -17.99 20.62
C THR A 73 10.42 -18.36 20.13
N ARG A 74 9.48 -18.59 21.05
CA ARG A 74 8.09 -18.99 20.75
C ARG A 74 7.11 -17.92 21.19
N ILE A 75 6.04 -17.74 20.40
CA ILE A 75 4.91 -16.89 20.81
C ILE A 75 4.05 -17.68 21.80
N THR A 76 3.94 -17.17 23.02
CA THR A 76 3.21 -17.79 24.13
C THR A 76 1.93 -17.05 24.49
N GLY A 77 1.77 -15.81 24.04
CA GLY A 77 0.54 -15.05 24.25
C GLY A 77 0.24 -14.08 23.12
N LEU A 78 -1.04 -13.86 22.90
CA LEU A 78 -1.54 -12.93 21.90
C LEU A 78 -2.75 -12.17 22.43
N ASP A 79 -2.63 -10.86 22.48
CA ASP A 79 -3.66 -9.91 22.87
C ASP A 79 -4.03 -9.04 21.67
N ILE A 80 -5.24 -9.25 21.16
CA ILE A 80 -5.76 -8.52 19.99
C ILE A 80 -6.91 -7.58 20.35
N ARG A 81 -7.11 -7.26 21.62
CA ARG A 81 -8.15 -6.31 22.06
C ARG A 81 -7.98 -4.93 21.41
N GLY A 82 -9.08 -4.20 21.29
CA GLY A 82 -9.11 -2.84 20.72
C GLY A 82 -9.16 -2.74 19.19
N ASN A 83 -9.18 -3.85 18.45
CA ASN A 83 -9.39 -3.80 17.00
C ASN A 83 -10.89 -3.78 16.67
N SER A 84 -11.34 -2.72 15.99
CA SER A 84 -12.75 -2.41 15.71
C SER A 84 -13.45 -3.34 14.70
N LYS A 85 -12.72 -4.29 14.09
CA LYS A 85 -13.23 -5.21 13.04
C LYS A 85 -13.18 -6.69 13.42
N ILE A 86 -12.98 -7.01 14.70
CA ILE A 86 -12.87 -8.41 15.13
C ILE A 86 -14.23 -9.12 15.02
N SER A 87 -14.29 -10.16 14.19
CA SER A 87 -15.36 -11.18 14.21
C SER A 87 -15.37 -11.86 15.57
N THR A 88 -16.51 -11.90 16.26
CA THR A 88 -16.72 -12.37 17.65
C THR A 88 -16.39 -13.85 17.90
N VAL A 89 -15.87 -14.57 16.91
CA VAL A 89 -15.63 -16.01 16.95
C VAL A 89 -14.14 -16.32 16.85
N LEU A 90 -13.63 -17.08 17.82
CA LEU A 90 -12.28 -17.63 17.82
C LEU A 90 -12.21 -18.87 16.90
N PRO A 91 -11.31 -18.96 15.91
CA PRO A 91 -11.10 -20.15 15.11
C PRO A 91 -10.86 -21.39 15.98
N PRO A 92 -11.43 -22.55 15.61
CA PRO A 92 -11.29 -23.79 16.38
C PRO A 92 -9.85 -24.23 16.64
N GLY A 93 -8.90 -23.84 15.77
CA GLY A 93 -7.47 -24.09 15.97
C GLY A 93 -6.86 -23.29 17.14
N LEU A 94 -7.26 -22.02 17.29
CA LEU A 94 -6.82 -21.16 18.40
C LEU A 94 -7.53 -21.52 19.70
N GLN A 95 -8.80 -21.92 19.61
CA GLN A 95 -9.57 -22.38 20.77
C GLN A 95 -8.95 -23.64 21.40
N ARG A 96 -8.47 -24.59 20.59
CA ARG A 96 -7.75 -25.78 21.08
C ARG A 96 -6.45 -25.42 21.79
N LYS A 97 -5.66 -24.51 21.20
CA LYS A 97 -4.39 -24.02 21.78
C LYS A 97 -4.56 -23.21 23.06
N GLN A 98 -5.72 -22.56 23.22
CA GLN A 98 -6.08 -21.90 24.48
C GLN A 98 -6.50 -22.92 25.54
N GLN A 99 -7.22 -23.98 25.16
CA GLN A 99 -7.68 -25.03 26.06
C GLN A 99 -6.56 -25.96 26.55
N ASP A 100 -5.55 -26.22 25.72
CA ASP A 100 -4.38 -27.03 26.08
C ASP A 100 -3.26 -26.24 26.79
N GLY A 101 -3.45 -24.92 26.96
CA GLY A 101 -2.50 -24.03 27.64
C GLY A 101 -1.26 -23.66 26.83
N SER A 102 -1.17 -24.07 25.56
CA SER A 102 -0.03 -23.78 24.68
C SER A 102 0.01 -22.32 24.17
N LEU A 103 -1.09 -21.57 24.29
CA LEU A 103 -1.17 -20.17 23.91
C LEU A 103 -2.14 -19.38 24.82
N LYS A 104 -1.65 -18.30 25.44
CA LYS A 104 -2.46 -17.34 26.20
C LYS A 104 -3.11 -16.31 25.27
N TYR A 105 -4.36 -16.54 24.90
CA TYR A 105 -5.06 -15.66 23.96
C TYR A 105 -6.03 -14.72 24.69
N ARG A 106 -5.99 -13.41 24.39
CA ARG A 106 -6.93 -12.40 24.91
C ARG A 106 -7.74 -11.79 23.77
N PHE A 107 -9.06 -11.88 23.90
CA PHE A 107 -10.02 -11.59 22.84
C PHE A 107 -11.23 -10.83 23.40
N GLY A 108 -11.44 -9.60 22.92
CA GLY A 108 -12.53 -8.72 23.36
C GLY A 108 -12.46 -8.30 24.85
N ASP A 109 -13.32 -7.37 25.26
CA ASP A 109 -13.50 -6.92 26.65
C ASP A 109 -14.67 -7.62 27.36
N ILE A 110 -15.05 -8.83 26.93
CA ILE A 110 -16.05 -9.63 27.63
C ILE A 110 -15.33 -10.66 28.48
N SER A 111 -15.40 -10.46 29.80
CA SER A 111 -15.08 -11.46 30.79
C SER A 111 -15.98 -12.69 30.60
N LEU A 112 -15.46 -13.71 29.92
CA LEU A 112 -15.93 -15.07 30.13
C LEU A 112 -15.54 -15.43 31.57
N SER A 113 -16.48 -15.24 32.49
CA SER A 113 -16.42 -15.89 33.79
C SER A 113 -16.21 -17.40 33.58
N PRO A 114 -15.46 -18.09 34.45
CA PRO A 114 -15.41 -19.53 34.42
C PRO A 114 -16.79 -20.02 34.85
N SER A 115 -17.70 -20.22 33.89
CA SER A 115 -18.94 -20.91 34.17
C SER A 115 -18.59 -22.36 34.45
N ALA A 116 -18.74 -22.69 35.73
CA ALA A 116 -18.61 -24.01 36.30
C ALA A 116 -19.16 -25.09 35.35
N SER A 117 -18.39 -26.17 35.27
CA SER A 117 -18.89 -27.50 34.95
C SER A 117 -20.28 -27.73 35.55
N ALA A 118 -21.15 -28.34 34.74
CA ALA A 118 -22.52 -28.76 35.02
C ALA A 118 -23.59 -27.64 34.95
N LYS A 119 -24.15 -27.44 33.75
CA LYS A 119 -25.61 -27.19 33.53
C LYS A 119 -26.02 -27.07 32.04
N LYS A 120 -25.36 -27.76 31.09
CA LYS A 120 -25.83 -27.79 29.69
C LYS A 120 -27.13 -28.58 29.48
N ASN A 121 -27.45 -29.54 30.36
CA ASN A 121 -28.62 -30.42 30.19
C ASN A 121 -29.93 -29.78 30.71
N VAL A 122 -29.86 -28.79 31.60
CA VAL A 122 -31.05 -28.15 32.20
C VAL A 122 -31.64 -27.09 31.25
N ILE A 123 -30.79 -26.34 30.55
CA ILE A 123 -31.25 -25.28 29.63
C ILE A 123 -31.92 -25.89 28.39
N ILE A 124 -31.41 -27.02 27.87
CA ILE A 124 -32.02 -27.72 26.74
C ILE A 124 -33.37 -28.35 27.15
N ALA A 125 -33.47 -28.91 28.36
CA ALA A 125 -34.72 -29.47 28.87
C ALA A 125 -35.80 -28.39 29.07
N ILE A 126 -35.44 -27.23 29.64
CA ILE A 126 -36.39 -26.12 29.84
C ILE A 126 -36.81 -25.54 28.48
N ALA A 127 -35.90 -25.36 27.53
CA ALA A 127 -36.22 -24.86 26.20
C ALA A 127 -37.19 -25.79 25.46
N VAL A 128 -36.97 -27.11 25.49
CA VAL A 128 -37.86 -28.09 24.84
C VAL A 128 -39.24 -28.10 25.48
N VAL A 129 -39.34 -28.06 26.81
CA VAL A 129 -40.63 -28.03 27.51
C VAL A 129 -41.38 -26.72 27.25
N VAL A 130 -40.70 -25.58 27.24
CA VAL A 130 -41.29 -24.27 26.92
C VAL A 130 -41.74 -24.22 25.46
N SER A 131 -40.94 -24.73 24.51
CA SER A 131 -41.33 -24.80 23.10
C SER A 131 -42.52 -25.75 22.87
N LEU A 132 -42.61 -26.87 23.60
CA LEU A 132 -43.75 -27.79 23.52
C LEU A 132 -45.02 -27.17 24.14
N LEU A 133 -44.90 -26.41 25.23
CA LEU A 133 -46.02 -25.68 25.83
C LEU A 133 -46.51 -24.52 24.95
N ILE A 134 -45.59 -23.82 24.26
CA ILE A 134 -45.94 -22.77 23.29
C ILE A 134 -46.60 -23.39 22.05
N MET A 135 -46.14 -24.56 21.56
CA MET A 135 -46.81 -25.25 20.46
C MET A 135 -48.19 -25.77 20.86
N ALA A 136 -48.35 -26.32 22.07
CA ALA A 136 -49.66 -26.79 22.55
C ALA A 136 -50.67 -25.65 22.70
N THR A 137 -50.25 -24.47 23.17
CA THR A 137 -51.09 -23.27 23.27
C THR A 137 -51.37 -22.64 21.89
N ALA A 138 -50.42 -22.68 20.96
CA ALA A 138 -50.61 -22.26 19.57
C ALA A 138 -51.60 -23.17 18.81
N ILE A 139 -51.51 -24.49 19.00
CA ILE A 139 -52.44 -25.44 18.36
C ILE A 139 -53.85 -25.30 18.97
N GLY A 140 -53.97 -25.11 20.29
CA GLY A 140 -55.24 -24.84 20.96
C GLY A 140 -55.89 -23.52 20.54
N THR A 141 -55.11 -22.46 20.33
CA THR A 141 -55.61 -21.17 19.83
C THR A 141 -55.97 -21.24 18.35
N ILE A 142 -55.22 -21.95 17.50
CA ILE A 142 -55.57 -22.17 16.08
C ILE A 142 -56.87 -22.99 15.93
N PHE A 143 -57.08 -24.01 16.76
CA PHE A 143 -58.31 -24.80 16.74
C PHE A 143 -59.52 -24.03 17.33
N GLY A 144 -59.28 -23.15 18.30
CA GLY A 144 -60.28 -22.22 18.85
C GLY A 144 -60.65 -21.06 17.90
N LEU A 145 -59.68 -20.53 17.15
CA LEU A 145 -59.86 -19.43 16.19
C LEU A 145 -60.48 -19.89 14.86
N LYS A 146 -60.29 -21.15 14.45
CA LYS A 146 -61.03 -21.74 13.31
C LYS A 146 -62.52 -21.97 13.59
N ARG A 147 -62.96 -21.92 14.85
CA ARG A 147 -64.37 -22.11 15.24
C ARG A 147 -65.14 -20.79 15.40
N LYS A 148 -64.50 -19.63 15.28
CA LYS A 148 -65.13 -18.34 15.61
C LYS A 148 -64.60 -17.19 14.75
N LYS A 149 -64.97 -17.17 13.46
CA LYS A 149 -65.05 -16.02 12.51
C LYS A 149 -64.78 -16.53 11.07
N TYR A 150 -65.69 -16.80 10.14
CA TYR A 150 -67.13 -16.54 9.99
C TYR A 150 -67.61 -15.27 10.69
N ASN A 151 -67.10 -14.12 10.22
CA ASN A 151 -67.84 -12.85 10.06
C ASN A 151 -66.89 -11.65 9.84
N GLN A 152 -67.03 -11.06 8.66
CA GLN A 152 -66.98 -9.62 8.28
C GLN A 152 -65.69 -8.77 8.41
N THR A 153 -65.09 -8.54 7.24
CA THR A 153 -64.77 -7.30 6.46
C THR A 153 -64.70 -5.86 7.08
N ILE A 154 -63.74 -5.04 6.55
CA ILE A 154 -63.79 -3.59 6.09
C ILE A 154 -62.77 -2.55 6.70
N VAL A 155 -61.84 -2.07 5.84
CA VAL A 155 -61.39 -0.67 5.49
C VAL A 155 -60.25 0.15 6.21
N ALA A 156 -59.42 0.76 5.31
CA ALA A 156 -58.63 2.05 5.28
C ALA A 156 -57.28 2.32 6.01
N LYS A 157 -56.37 2.98 5.23
CA LYS A 157 -55.09 3.72 5.50
C LYS A 157 -55.34 5.11 6.16
N PRO A 158 -54.38 6.02 6.54
CA PRO A 158 -52.98 6.23 6.07
C PRO A 158 -51.88 6.79 7.05
N ASN A 159 -50.65 6.89 6.52
CA ASN A 159 -49.44 7.76 6.76
C ASN A 159 -49.06 8.37 8.13
N GLU A 160 -47.74 8.38 8.46
CA GLU A 160 -46.96 9.62 8.72
C GLU A 160 -45.42 9.44 8.86
N ASN A 161 -44.74 10.58 8.81
CA ASN A 161 -43.33 10.93 8.53
C ASN A 161 -42.28 10.63 9.63
N TYR A 162 -40.97 10.69 9.30
CA TYR A 162 -39.98 11.34 10.20
C TYR A 162 -38.70 11.85 9.49
N GLU A 163 -38.14 12.88 10.11
CA GLU A 163 -37.16 13.89 9.69
C GLU A 163 -35.66 13.53 9.80
N SER A 164 -34.88 14.51 9.36
CA SER A 164 -33.45 14.73 9.09
C SER A 164 -32.46 14.94 10.26
N GLY A 165 -31.19 14.57 10.00
CA GLY A 165 -29.93 15.28 10.38
C GLY A 165 -29.22 14.90 11.70
N PRO A 166 -27.92 15.26 11.94
CA PRO A 166 -26.99 16.02 11.08
C PRO A 166 -25.53 15.47 10.96
N ASP A 167 -24.78 16.16 10.10
CA ASP A 167 -23.35 16.08 9.78
C ASP A 167 -22.38 16.35 10.94
N HIS A 168 -21.18 15.75 10.88
CA HIS A 168 -19.95 16.43 11.30
C HIS A 168 -18.75 16.05 10.43
N ALA A 169 -18.44 16.93 9.49
CA ALA A 169 -17.18 16.98 8.77
C ALA A 169 -16.37 18.21 9.24
N ARG A 170 -15.08 17.99 9.53
CA ARG A 170 -13.89 18.73 9.01
C ARG A 170 -12.76 18.82 10.05
N ASN A 171 -11.55 18.49 9.59
CA ASN A 171 -10.43 19.45 9.56
C ASN A 171 -9.30 18.92 8.68
N TYR A 172 -9.12 19.52 7.50
CA TYR A 172 -7.88 19.44 6.73
C TYR A 172 -7.51 20.83 6.21
N VAL A 173 -6.20 21.03 6.18
CA VAL A 173 -5.40 22.22 5.89
C VAL A 173 -5.90 23.03 4.69
N ASN A 174 -6.01 24.35 4.86
CA ASN A 174 -6.33 25.30 3.79
C ASN A 174 -5.16 25.38 2.80
N ILE A 175 -5.33 24.78 1.62
CA ILE A 175 -4.54 25.05 0.42
C ILE A 175 -5.22 26.22 -0.31
N SER A 176 -4.45 27.19 -0.80
CA SER A 176 -5.04 28.36 -1.46
C SER A 176 -5.74 27.94 -2.77
N GLN A 177 -6.88 28.55 -3.08
CA GLN A 177 -7.64 28.25 -4.30
C GLN A 177 -6.86 28.50 -5.62
N ALA A 178 -5.73 29.19 -5.55
CA ALA A 178 -4.84 29.40 -6.69
C ALA A 178 -3.96 28.17 -7.00
N GLU A 179 -3.51 27.45 -5.97
CA GLU A 179 -2.70 26.22 -6.11
C GLU A 179 -3.53 25.07 -6.67
N ILE A 180 -4.81 24.97 -6.27
CA ILE A 180 -5.76 23.98 -6.80
C ILE A 180 -6.01 24.19 -8.30
N ARG A 181 -6.21 25.44 -8.74
CA ARG A 181 -6.45 25.76 -10.17
C ARG A 181 -5.22 25.50 -11.04
N LYS A 182 -4.00 25.69 -10.51
CA LYS A 182 -2.75 25.45 -11.25
C LYS A 182 -2.50 23.96 -11.45
N GLY A 183 -2.71 23.14 -10.42
CA GLY A 183 -2.66 21.67 -10.52
C GLY A 183 -3.76 21.08 -11.41
N GLU A 184 -4.98 21.65 -11.39
CA GLU A 184 -6.05 21.24 -12.30
C GLU A 184 -5.71 21.54 -13.78
N LEU A 185 -5.05 22.66 -14.07
CA LEU A 185 -4.65 23.03 -15.43
C LEU A 185 -3.52 22.13 -15.96
N GLU A 186 -2.54 21.78 -15.12
CA GLU A 186 -1.49 20.82 -15.45
C GLU A 186 -2.06 19.40 -15.65
N SER A 187 -3.01 18.95 -14.81
CA SER A 187 -3.65 17.63 -14.98
C SER A 187 -4.55 17.55 -16.22
N LYS A 188 -5.27 18.62 -16.58
CA LYS A 188 -6.09 18.71 -17.80
C LYS A 188 -5.25 18.73 -19.09
N GLY A 189 -4.01 19.23 -19.02
CA GLY A 189 -3.07 19.20 -20.13
C GLY A 189 -2.62 17.77 -20.47
N VAL A 190 -2.35 16.96 -19.44
CA VAL A 190 -1.94 15.56 -19.57
C VAL A 190 -3.10 14.68 -20.07
N SER A 191 -4.32 14.86 -19.54
CA SER A 191 -5.47 14.00 -19.85
C SER A 191 -5.87 14.01 -21.33
N ASN A 192 -5.57 15.09 -22.07
CA ASN A 192 -5.85 15.19 -23.51
C ASN A 192 -4.90 14.37 -24.39
N PHE A 193 -3.79 13.88 -23.84
CA PHE A 193 -2.77 13.16 -24.61
C PHE A 193 -2.48 11.75 -24.10
N GLU A 194 -3.10 11.30 -23.00
CA GLU A 194 -2.81 10.02 -22.36
C GLU A 194 -2.69 8.85 -23.35
N ASN A 195 -1.58 8.11 -23.25
CA ASN A 195 -1.27 6.94 -24.06
C ASN A 195 -1.26 7.18 -25.59
N ARG A 196 -1.00 8.43 -26.05
CA ARG A 196 -0.90 8.75 -27.48
C ARG A 196 0.21 7.94 -28.16
N LYS A 197 -0.12 7.29 -29.28
CA LYS A 197 0.87 6.64 -30.14
C LYS A 197 1.53 7.67 -31.07
N PHE A 198 2.83 7.86 -30.91
CA PHE A 198 3.65 8.73 -31.76
C PHE A 198 4.39 7.93 -32.84
N ARG A 199 4.69 8.56 -33.98
CA ARG A 199 5.66 8.06 -34.96
C ARG A 199 7.02 8.67 -34.71
N TYR A 200 8.09 8.04 -35.21
CA TYR A 200 9.45 8.58 -35.07
C TYR A 200 9.58 10.03 -35.57
N LYS A 201 8.95 10.33 -36.72
CA LYS A 201 8.93 11.69 -37.30
C LYS A 201 8.27 12.73 -36.39
N ASP A 202 7.25 12.32 -35.63
CA ASP A 202 6.55 13.21 -34.70
C ASP A 202 7.49 13.52 -33.52
N LEU A 203 8.15 12.50 -32.96
CA LEU A 203 9.13 12.68 -31.88
C LEU A 203 10.34 13.52 -32.32
N LYS A 204 10.83 13.31 -33.54
CA LYS A 204 11.93 14.11 -34.09
C LYS A 204 11.52 15.59 -34.24
N ARG A 205 10.27 15.87 -34.61
CA ARG A 205 9.76 17.24 -34.70
C ARG A 205 9.67 17.90 -33.33
N ILE A 206 9.00 17.26 -32.36
CA ILE A 206 8.74 17.87 -31.04
C ILE A 206 10.03 18.08 -30.22
N THR A 207 11.10 17.35 -30.51
CA THR A 207 12.41 17.45 -29.83
C THR A 207 13.44 18.28 -30.61
N ASN A 208 13.02 19.00 -31.66
CA ASN A 208 13.89 19.77 -32.54
C ASN A 208 15.08 18.94 -33.09
N GLY A 209 14.78 17.72 -33.56
CA GLY A 209 15.77 16.81 -34.11
C GLY A 209 16.60 16.05 -33.07
N LEU A 210 16.06 15.81 -31.87
CA LEU A 210 16.77 15.17 -30.74
C LEU A 210 18.01 15.97 -30.28
N LYS A 211 17.95 17.30 -30.30
CA LYS A 211 19.08 18.16 -29.93
C LYS A 211 19.15 18.43 -28.42
N ASN A 212 17.99 18.65 -27.79
CA ASN A 212 17.91 19.09 -26.39
C ASN A 212 17.93 17.90 -25.44
N LYS A 213 19.11 17.29 -25.26
CA LYS A 213 19.30 16.18 -24.34
C LYS A 213 19.30 16.69 -22.90
N ILE A 214 18.39 16.16 -22.08
CA ILE A 214 18.21 16.55 -20.67
C ILE A 214 18.69 15.47 -19.69
N GLY A 215 18.96 14.25 -20.18
CA GLY A 215 19.46 13.19 -19.33
C GLY A 215 19.98 11.98 -20.10
N THR A 216 20.72 11.12 -19.39
CA THR A 216 21.12 9.80 -19.86
C THR A 216 20.93 8.81 -18.72
N GLY A 217 20.16 7.74 -18.94
CA GLY A 217 19.96 6.67 -17.97
C GLY A 217 20.31 5.30 -18.54
N GLY A 218 20.11 4.25 -17.75
CA GLY A 218 20.37 2.86 -18.15
C GLY A 218 19.60 2.41 -19.41
N PHE A 219 18.44 3.03 -19.64
CA PHE A 219 17.56 2.77 -20.78
C PHE A 219 17.91 3.57 -22.04
N GLY A 220 18.69 4.65 -21.93
CA GLY A 220 19.05 5.51 -23.05
C GLY A 220 18.97 7.01 -22.72
N SER A 221 18.88 7.82 -23.76
CA SER A 221 18.91 9.29 -23.66
C SER A 221 17.50 9.86 -23.50
N VAL A 222 17.37 10.89 -22.67
CA VAL A 222 16.12 11.64 -22.48
C VAL A 222 16.26 13.02 -23.11
N TYR A 223 15.26 13.45 -23.87
CA TYR A 223 15.24 14.72 -24.59
C TYR A 223 14.03 15.55 -24.18
N LEU A 224 14.20 16.87 -24.09
CA LEU A 224 13.08 17.79 -23.94
C LEU A 224 12.34 17.89 -25.27
N GLY A 225 11.01 17.81 -25.21
CA GLY A 225 10.13 18.03 -26.34
C GLY A 225 8.98 18.98 -26.02
N LEU A 226 8.32 19.45 -27.06
CA LEU A 226 7.21 20.40 -27.00
C LEU A 226 6.07 19.94 -27.91
N LEU A 227 4.90 19.66 -27.33
CA LEU A 227 3.69 19.27 -28.07
C LEU A 227 2.94 20.48 -28.62
N GLU A 228 1.85 20.24 -29.37
CA GLU A 228 1.11 21.25 -30.13
C GLU A 228 0.52 22.41 -29.29
N ASN A 229 0.42 22.24 -27.97
CA ASN A 229 -0.12 23.23 -27.02
C ASN A 229 0.95 23.82 -26.08
N GLU A 230 2.20 23.90 -26.52
CA GLU A 230 3.35 24.29 -25.67
C GLU A 230 3.55 23.39 -24.44
N PHE A 231 2.92 22.21 -24.44
CA PHE A 231 3.04 21.25 -23.35
C PHE A 231 4.41 20.57 -23.42
N GLN A 232 5.23 20.81 -22.39
CA GLN A 232 6.58 20.27 -22.30
C GLN A 232 6.56 18.80 -21.92
N VAL A 233 7.34 18.00 -22.64
CA VAL A 233 7.43 16.55 -22.43
C VAL A 233 8.88 16.09 -22.34
N ALA A 234 9.10 14.99 -21.62
CA ALA A 234 10.36 14.27 -21.62
C ALA A 234 10.26 13.04 -22.53
N VAL A 235 11.09 12.99 -23.58
CA VAL A 235 11.14 11.89 -24.55
C VAL A 235 12.32 10.98 -24.23
N LYS A 236 12.06 9.86 -23.56
CA LYS A 236 13.04 8.81 -23.22
C LYS A 236 13.17 7.85 -24.39
N ILE A 237 14.32 7.86 -25.07
CA ILE A 237 14.59 7.01 -26.22
C ILE A 237 15.42 5.81 -25.79
N ARG A 238 14.95 4.62 -26.16
CA ARG A 238 15.67 3.38 -25.90
C ARG A 238 16.96 3.34 -26.71
N SER A 239 18.10 3.12 -26.04
CA SER A 239 19.36 2.83 -26.75
C SER A 239 19.38 1.38 -27.26
N GLN A 240 19.89 1.16 -28.48
CA GLN A 240 20.09 -0.21 -29.00
C GLN A 240 21.19 -0.98 -28.25
N SER A 241 22.15 -0.27 -27.63
CA SER A 241 23.23 -0.82 -26.80
C SER A 241 22.90 -0.86 -25.30
N SER A 242 21.65 -0.53 -24.93
CA SER A 242 21.19 -0.52 -23.54
C SER A 242 21.34 -1.90 -22.88
N LYS A 243 21.77 -1.90 -21.61
CA LYS A 243 21.77 -3.12 -20.76
C LYS A 243 20.36 -3.57 -20.38
N GLN A 244 19.40 -2.64 -20.38
CA GLN A 244 17.97 -2.90 -20.24
C GLN A 244 17.34 -3.19 -21.61
N GLY A 245 16.62 -4.31 -21.72
CA GLY A 245 16.10 -4.84 -22.97
C GLY A 245 14.76 -4.26 -23.38
N VAL A 246 14.23 -4.81 -24.49
CA VAL A 246 12.87 -4.53 -24.99
C VAL A 246 11.82 -4.90 -23.93
N LYS A 247 12.09 -5.90 -23.09
CA LYS A 247 11.17 -6.36 -22.04
C LYS A 247 10.89 -5.27 -21.01
N GLU A 248 11.92 -4.60 -20.50
CA GLU A 248 11.78 -3.55 -19.50
C GLU A 248 11.08 -2.31 -20.09
N PHE A 249 11.32 -1.99 -21.37
CA PHE A 249 10.57 -0.95 -22.08
C PHE A 249 9.07 -1.28 -22.18
N MET A 250 8.74 -2.50 -22.60
CA MET A 250 7.34 -2.94 -22.72
C MET A 250 6.67 -2.97 -21.34
N ALA A 251 7.37 -3.44 -20.30
CA ALA A 251 6.88 -3.41 -18.94
C ALA A 251 6.59 -1.99 -18.44
N GLU A 252 7.48 -1.03 -18.72
CA GLU A 252 7.26 0.37 -18.36
C GLU A 252 6.02 0.93 -19.05
N ALA A 253 5.89 0.72 -20.37
CA ALA A 253 4.74 1.15 -21.15
C ALA A 253 3.42 0.54 -20.65
N GLU A 254 3.39 -0.77 -20.42
CA GLU A 254 2.20 -1.51 -19.98
C GLU A 254 1.76 -1.11 -18.56
N ASN A 255 2.71 -0.95 -17.64
CA ASN A 255 2.43 -0.57 -16.26
C ASN A 255 1.93 0.88 -16.17
N LEU A 256 2.62 1.81 -16.84
CA LEU A 256 2.26 3.23 -16.78
C LEU A 256 0.99 3.58 -17.54
N ALA A 257 0.63 2.82 -18.58
CA ALA A 257 -0.64 3.03 -19.27
C ALA A 257 -1.86 2.80 -18.36
N ARG A 258 -1.69 2.09 -17.24
CA ARG A 258 -2.76 1.66 -16.34
C ARG A 258 -2.76 2.38 -14.99
N VAL A 259 -1.70 3.10 -14.67
CA VAL A 259 -1.48 3.67 -13.33
C VAL A 259 -1.38 5.19 -13.44
N HIS A 260 -2.30 5.89 -12.76
CA HIS A 260 -2.37 7.34 -12.73
C HIS A 260 -2.50 7.81 -11.29
N HIS A 261 -1.55 8.60 -10.84
CA HIS A 261 -1.56 9.17 -9.49
C HIS A 261 -0.73 10.45 -9.46
N LYS A 262 -1.13 11.44 -8.65
CA LYS A 262 -0.45 12.74 -8.56
C LYS A 262 1.03 12.65 -8.19
N ASN A 263 1.45 11.59 -7.49
CA ASN A 263 2.84 11.35 -7.07
C ASN A 263 3.55 10.27 -7.91
N LEU A 264 3.05 9.98 -9.11
CA LEU A 264 3.70 9.13 -10.11
C LEU A 264 3.81 9.94 -11.40
N VAL A 265 4.93 9.82 -12.10
CA VAL A 265 5.14 10.53 -13.36
C VAL A 265 4.22 9.94 -14.43
N SER A 266 3.41 10.79 -15.04
CA SER A 266 2.43 10.41 -16.03
C SER A 266 3.06 10.11 -17.39
N LEU A 267 2.64 8.99 -17.99
CA LEU A 267 2.96 8.65 -19.36
C LEU A 267 2.01 9.38 -20.32
N VAL A 268 2.57 10.32 -21.09
CA VAL A 268 1.85 11.03 -22.15
C VAL A 268 1.70 10.13 -23.36
N GLY A 269 2.68 9.30 -23.68
CA GLY A 269 2.52 8.37 -24.79
C GLY A 269 3.77 7.58 -25.11
N TYR A 270 3.73 6.90 -26.25
CA TYR A 270 4.80 5.99 -26.64
C TYR A 270 4.99 5.97 -28.15
N CYS A 271 6.17 5.54 -28.58
CA CYS A 271 6.51 5.29 -29.97
C CYS A 271 7.17 3.92 -30.08
N ILE A 272 6.63 3.09 -30.97
CA ILE A 272 7.22 1.82 -31.38
C ILE A 272 7.24 1.84 -32.91
N ASP A 273 8.41 2.11 -33.48
CA ASP A 273 8.64 2.22 -34.93
C ASP A 273 9.87 1.39 -35.29
N ASN A 274 9.64 0.13 -35.69
CA ASN A 274 10.68 -0.86 -35.95
C ASN A 274 11.64 -1.04 -34.76
N ARG A 275 12.92 -0.68 -34.92
CA ARG A 275 13.94 -0.73 -33.85
C ARG A 275 13.94 0.50 -32.95
N PHE A 276 13.22 1.54 -33.34
CA PHE A 276 13.11 2.79 -32.58
C PHE A 276 11.96 2.68 -31.58
N MET A 277 12.29 2.86 -30.30
CA MET A 277 11.33 2.78 -29.20
C MET A 277 11.54 3.98 -28.29
N ALA A 278 10.45 4.66 -27.92
CA ALA A 278 10.51 5.80 -27.01
C ALA A 278 9.25 5.89 -26.14
N LEU A 279 9.43 6.41 -24.93
CA LEU A 279 8.36 6.77 -24.00
C LEU A 279 8.35 8.28 -23.84
N VAL A 280 7.16 8.87 -23.79
CA VAL A 280 6.93 10.31 -23.67
C VAL A 280 6.23 10.54 -22.35
N TYR A 281 6.85 11.32 -21.47
CA TYR A 281 6.33 11.64 -20.14
C TYR A 281 6.04 13.12 -20.04
N GLU A 282 5.29 13.50 -19.01
CA GLU A 282 5.30 14.89 -18.54
C GLU A 282 6.74 15.33 -18.20
N TYR A 283 7.07 16.59 -18.48
CA TYR A 283 8.38 17.13 -18.13
C TYR A 283 8.40 17.61 -16.66
N MET A 284 9.47 17.23 -15.95
CA MET A 284 9.68 17.58 -14.54
C MET A 284 10.85 18.58 -14.44
N PRO A 285 10.57 19.90 -14.34
CA PRO A 285 11.56 20.95 -14.58
C PRO A 285 12.63 21.07 -13.50
N GLU A 286 12.35 20.65 -12.26
CA GLU A 286 13.32 20.66 -11.16
C GLU A 286 14.22 19.42 -11.15
N GLY A 287 14.09 18.54 -12.16
CA GLY A 287 14.94 17.38 -12.34
C GLY A 287 14.70 16.31 -11.28
N ASN A 288 15.75 15.54 -10.98
CA ASN A 288 15.69 14.45 -10.00
C ASN A 288 16.18 14.89 -8.61
N LEU A 289 15.67 14.23 -7.57
CA LEU A 289 15.99 14.53 -6.18
C LEU A 289 17.46 14.29 -5.84
N HIS A 290 18.14 13.35 -6.51
CA HIS A 290 19.56 13.07 -6.27
C HIS A 290 20.43 14.30 -6.55
N ASP A 291 20.21 14.95 -7.69
CA ASP A 291 20.93 16.16 -8.07
C ASP A 291 20.47 17.35 -7.21
N LYS A 292 19.16 17.44 -6.91
CA LYS A 292 18.61 18.52 -6.07
C LYS A 292 19.15 18.54 -4.64
N ILE A 293 19.41 17.37 -4.04
CA ILE A 293 19.99 17.29 -2.68
C ILE A 293 21.48 17.69 -2.68
N LYS A 294 22.18 17.54 -3.82
CA LYS A 294 23.59 17.92 -3.98
C LYS A 294 23.79 19.40 -4.30
N ASP A 295 22.73 20.09 -4.71
CA ASP A 295 22.75 21.52 -4.99
C ASP A 295 22.89 22.33 -3.69
N ASN A 296 24.10 22.81 -3.44
CA ASN A 296 24.43 23.65 -2.29
C ASN A 296 24.01 25.12 -2.48
N GLU A 297 23.74 25.55 -3.71
CA GLU A 297 23.32 26.94 -3.97
C GLU A 297 21.85 27.14 -3.61
N LYS A 298 21.01 26.12 -3.83
CA LYS A 298 19.58 26.13 -3.53
C LYS A 298 19.15 24.92 -2.70
N PRO A 299 19.61 24.82 -1.45
CA PRO A 299 19.32 23.66 -0.61
C PRO A 299 17.83 23.58 -0.26
N LEU A 300 17.30 22.35 -0.29
CA LEU A 300 15.92 22.10 0.15
C LEU A 300 15.78 22.36 1.65
N ALA A 301 14.78 23.16 2.02
CA ALA A 301 14.40 23.39 3.41
C ALA A 301 13.83 22.11 4.04
N TRP A 302 13.92 21.99 5.37
CA TRP A 302 13.46 20.80 6.08
C TRP A 302 12.00 20.42 5.76
N LYS A 303 11.10 21.42 5.75
CA LYS A 303 9.69 21.22 5.39
C LYS A 303 9.53 20.64 3.98
N GLN A 304 10.31 21.11 3.01
CA GLN A 304 10.28 20.58 1.63
C GLN A 304 10.77 19.14 1.58
N ARG A 305 11.84 18.81 2.32
CA ARG A 305 12.35 17.43 2.41
C ARG A 305 11.29 16.48 2.98
N LEU A 306 10.61 16.89 4.05
CA LEU A 306 9.51 16.12 4.63
C LEU A 306 8.35 15.94 3.65
N GLN A 307 7.98 17.00 2.93
CA GLN A 307 6.93 16.93 1.90
C GLN A 307 7.30 15.94 0.80
N ILE A 308 8.52 16.02 0.26
CA ILE A 308 9.03 15.12 -0.78
C ILE A 308 9.02 13.67 -0.31
N ALA A 309 9.44 13.40 0.93
CA ALA A 309 9.42 12.06 1.51
C ALA A 309 7.99 11.52 1.65
N TYR A 310 7.08 12.35 2.14
CA TYR A 310 5.66 12.01 2.26
C TYR A 310 5.02 11.72 0.91
N GLU A 311 5.24 12.57 -0.09
CA GLU A 311 4.72 12.41 -1.45
C GLU A 311 5.29 11.18 -2.17
N SER A 312 6.58 10.90 -1.98
CA SER A 312 7.20 9.68 -2.49
C SER A 312 6.55 8.43 -1.86
N ALA A 313 6.25 8.48 -0.56
CA ALA A 313 5.56 7.41 0.14
C ALA A 313 4.10 7.22 -0.35
N LEU A 314 3.37 8.31 -0.63
CA LEU A 314 2.04 8.25 -1.23
C LEU A 314 2.07 7.61 -2.63
N GLY A 315 3.05 7.96 -3.45
CA GLY A 315 3.26 7.31 -4.74
C GLY A 315 3.47 5.80 -4.58
N LEU A 316 4.33 5.39 -3.66
CA LEU A 316 4.61 3.97 -3.40
C LEU A 316 3.41 3.22 -2.80
N GLU A 317 2.68 3.84 -1.88
CA GLU A 317 1.45 3.29 -1.30
C GLU A 317 0.41 3.02 -2.40
N HIS A 318 0.21 3.97 -3.32
CA HIS A 318 -0.71 3.79 -4.43
C HIS A 318 -0.36 2.55 -5.28
N LEU A 319 0.93 2.35 -5.57
CA LEU A 319 1.40 1.18 -6.32
C LEU A 319 1.12 -0.14 -5.58
N HIS A 320 1.33 -0.16 -4.27
CA HIS A 320 1.22 -1.38 -3.47
C HIS A 320 -0.21 -1.72 -3.06
N MET A 321 -1.04 -0.72 -2.77
CA MET A 321 -2.33 -0.90 -2.10
C MET A 321 -3.52 -0.55 -2.98
N ALA A 322 -3.39 0.47 -3.84
CA ALA A 322 -4.51 0.93 -4.67
C ALA A 322 -4.54 0.24 -6.04
N CYS A 323 -3.39 -0.17 -6.56
CA CYS A 323 -3.33 -0.94 -7.81
C CYS A 323 -3.79 -2.38 -7.57
N ASN A 324 -4.67 -2.89 -8.43
CA ASN A 324 -5.08 -4.29 -8.45
C ASN A 324 -4.83 -4.90 -9.84
N PRO A 325 -3.92 -5.87 -9.97
CA PRO A 325 -3.03 -6.41 -8.93
C PRO A 325 -1.94 -5.40 -8.45
N PRO A 326 -1.39 -5.56 -7.23
CA PRO A 326 -0.31 -4.72 -6.71
C PRO A 326 0.88 -4.63 -7.65
N LEU A 327 1.44 -3.43 -7.80
CA LEU A 327 2.62 -3.16 -8.60
C LEU A 327 3.81 -2.82 -7.70
N ILE A 328 4.91 -3.56 -7.79
CA ILE A 328 6.12 -3.26 -7.01
C ILE A 328 7.13 -2.57 -7.92
N HIS A 329 7.66 -1.43 -7.49
CA HIS A 329 8.57 -0.59 -8.28
C HIS A 329 9.97 -1.21 -8.49
N ARG A 330 10.53 -1.81 -7.42
CA ARG A 330 11.87 -2.46 -7.36
C ARG A 330 13.11 -1.58 -7.62
N ASP A 331 12.97 -0.32 -8.00
CA ASP A 331 14.10 0.61 -8.15
C ASP A 331 13.80 2.00 -7.57
N VAL A 332 13.30 2.05 -6.33
CA VAL A 332 13.05 3.32 -5.63
C VAL A 332 14.38 3.89 -5.14
N LYS A 333 14.74 5.07 -5.63
CA LYS A 333 15.97 5.80 -5.30
C LYS A 333 15.80 7.28 -5.60
N THR A 334 16.69 8.13 -5.08
CA THR A 334 16.60 9.59 -5.26
C THR A 334 16.73 10.03 -6.72
N SER A 335 17.42 9.27 -7.59
CA SER A 335 17.48 9.59 -9.02
C SER A 335 16.17 9.30 -9.77
N ASN A 336 15.27 8.51 -9.16
CA ASN A 336 13.98 8.10 -9.73
C ASN A 336 12.81 8.84 -9.08
N ILE A 337 13.08 9.80 -8.18
CA ILE A 337 12.10 10.75 -7.67
C ILE A 337 12.32 12.06 -8.42
N LEU A 338 11.37 12.47 -9.25
CA LEU A 338 11.42 13.72 -10.00
C LEU A 338 10.60 14.81 -9.32
N LEU A 339 10.98 16.07 -9.55
CA LEU A 339 10.40 17.24 -8.90
C LEU A 339 9.70 18.16 -9.90
N SER A 340 8.46 18.54 -9.59
CA SER A 340 7.68 19.50 -10.38
C SER A 340 8.22 20.92 -10.19
N ALA A 341 7.70 21.89 -10.95
CA ALA A 341 8.02 23.31 -10.77
C ALA A 341 7.70 23.83 -9.35
N ASN A 342 6.76 23.19 -8.66
CA ASN A 342 6.37 23.53 -7.29
C ASN A 342 7.08 22.67 -6.24
N LEU A 343 8.11 21.90 -6.64
CA LEU A 343 8.85 20.94 -5.81
C LEU A 343 8.00 19.78 -5.26
N GLU A 344 6.93 19.41 -5.97
CA GLU A 344 6.16 18.21 -5.66
C GLU A 344 6.87 16.97 -6.23
N ALA A 345 6.91 15.90 -5.44
CA ALA A 345 7.61 14.67 -5.78
C ALA A 345 6.73 13.70 -6.56
N LYS A 346 7.29 13.15 -7.63
CA LYS A 346 6.69 12.06 -8.41
C LYS A 346 7.70 10.93 -8.64
N LEU A 347 7.28 9.69 -8.38
CA LEU A 347 8.10 8.51 -8.71
C LEU A 347 8.12 8.27 -10.23
N SER A 348 9.27 7.84 -10.72
CA SER A 348 9.56 7.64 -12.14
C SER A 348 10.36 6.35 -12.36
N ASP A 349 10.52 5.96 -13.63
CA ASP A 349 11.33 4.83 -14.08
C ASP A 349 10.80 3.45 -13.64
N PHE A 350 9.68 3.07 -14.24
CA PHE A 350 8.95 1.83 -13.94
C PHE A 350 9.44 0.63 -14.77
N GLY A 351 10.58 0.75 -15.45
CA GLY A 351 11.10 -0.32 -16.30
C GLY A 351 11.52 -1.58 -15.56
N LEU A 352 11.75 -1.48 -14.24
CA LEU A 352 11.92 -2.63 -13.37
C LEU A 352 10.64 -3.00 -12.61
N SER A 353 9.53 -2.29 -12.78
CA SER A 353 8.30 -2.59 -12.04
C SER A 353 7.70 -3.93 -12.45
N ARG A 354 7.03 -4.59 -11.50
CA ARG A 354 6.40 -5.88 -11.75
C ARG A 354 5.09 -6.01 -10.99
N ILE A 355 4.11 -6.63 -11.63
CA ILE A 355 2.84 -7.01 -11.04
C ILE A 355 3.05 -8.23 -10.13
N PHE A 356 2.47 -8.18 -8.94
CA PHE A 356 2.46 -9.28 -7.99
C PHE A 356 1.02 -9.76 -7.77
N SER A 357 0.82 -11.07 -7.86
CA SER A 357 -0.45 -11.67 -7.45
C SER A 357 -0.60 -11.54 -5.93
N SER A 358 -1.77 -11.13 -5.46
CA SER A 358 -2.11 -10.95 -4.04
C SER A 358 -1.88 -12.21 -3.18
N ASP A 359 -1.80 -13.36 -3.82
CA ASP A 359 -1.76 -14.67 -3.17
C ASP A 359 -0.32 -15.16 -2.87
N VAL A 360 0.70 -14.36 -3.20
CA VAL A 360 2.11 -14.75 -3.05
C VAL A 360 2.88 -13.67 -2.30
N SER A 361 3.51 -14.04 -1.17
CA SER A 361 4.27 -13.09 -0.31
C SER A 361 5.64 -12.71 -0.88
N HIS A 362 6.18 -13.50 -1.81
CA HIS A 362 7.46 -13.28 -2.45
C HIS A 362 7.51 -14.02 -3.80
N ILE A 363 8.28 -13.50 -4.76
CA ILE A 363 8.57 -14.20 -6.02
C ILE A 363 10.08 -14.29 -6.15
N SER A 364 10.62 -15.50 -6.33
CA SER A 364 12.03 -15.68 -6.67
C SER A 364 12.26 -15.12 -8.08
N THR A 365 12.79 -13.90 -8.15
CA THR A 365 13.14 -13.23 -9.40
C THR A 365 14.62 -12.94 -9.41
N ARG A 366 15.20 -12.73 -10.59
CA ARG A 366 16.57 -12.22 -10.71
C ARG A 366 16.70 -10.96 -9.85
N VAL A 367 17.71 -10.91 -8.98
CA VAL A 367 18.03 -9.73 -8.18
C VAL A 367 18.23 -8.55 -9.14
N VAL A 368 17.46 -7.50 -8.92
CA VAL A 368 17.50 -6.26 -9.69
C VAL A 368 17.30 -5.09 -8.74
N GLY A 369 17.81 -3.93 -9.15
CA GLY A 369 17.81 -2.71 -8.35
C GLY A 369 19.18 -2.08 -8.34
N THR A 370 19.28 -0.92 -7.71
CA THR A 370 20.51 -0.14 -7.65
C THR A 370 21.30 -0.47 -6.39
N PRO A 371 22.61 -0.80 -6.48
CA PRO A 371 23.44 -1.06 -5.29
C PRO A 371 23.33 0.06 -4.25
N GLY A 372 23.16 -0.30 -2.98
CA GLY A 372 22.90 0.63 -1.87
C GLY A 372 21.41 0.91 -1.61
N TYR A 373 20.51 0.53 -2.52
CA TYR A 373 19.05 0.61 -2.34
C TYR A 373 18.38 -0.79 -2.32
N VAL A 374 19.12 -1.83 -2.70
CA VAL A 374 18.64 -3.21 -2.65
C VAL A 374 18.55 -3.67 -1.20
N ALA A 375 17.44 -4.31 -0.85
CA ALA A 375 17.23 -4.89 0.47
C ALA A 375 18.22 -6.05 0.71
N PRO A 376 18.60 -6.34 1.97
CA PRO A 376 19.64 -7.33 2.27
C PRO A 376 19.23 -8.78 2.02
N GLU A 377 17.93 -9.10 2.00
CA GLU A 377 17.37 -10.41 1.65
C GLU A 377 17.38 -10.72 0.15
#